data_AF-A0AAJ0N2G1-F1
#
_entry.id   AF-A0AAJ0N2G1-F1
#
_cell.length_a   1.000
_cell.length_b   1.000
_cell.length_c   1.000
_cell.angle_alpha   90.00
_cell.angle_beta   90.00
_cell.angle_gamma   90.00
#
_symmetry.space_group_name_H-M   'P 1'
#
loop_
_entity.id
_entity.type
_entity.pdbx_description
1 polymer ?
#
loop_
_entity_poly.entity_id
_entity_poly.type
_entity_poly.pdbx_seq_one_letter_code
_entity_poly.pdbx_strand_id
1 'polypeptide(L)'
;MRDRLRARHYCSRTEQAYPSRIPRFILAGGKRHPAQMGQAVVEAFLTRLATDAQVSVDTQNPALAMPLFLYRDVLRVERHHVSDEIPSTQDLA
;
A
#
# COMPACT_ATOMS: atom_id res chain seq x y z
N MET A 1 12.89 6.21 3.66
CA MET A 1 11.42 6.12 3.48
C MET A 1 10.80 7.51 3.31
N ARG A 2 10.84 8.36 4.34
CA ARG A 2 10.30 9.73 4.29
C ARG A 2 10.89 10.58 3.17
N ASP A 3 12.19 10.49 2.93
CA ASP A 3 12.84 11.24 1.84
C ASP A 3 12.31 10.85 0.45
N ARG A 4 11.97 9.56 0.25
CA ARG A 4 11.35 9.10 -1.00
C ARG A 4 9.90 9.57 -1.14
N LEU A 5 9.17 9.68 -0.05
CA LEU A 5 7.81 10.24 -0.04
C LEU A 5 7.83 11.73 -0.37
N ARG A 6 8.77 12.48 0.24
CA ARG A 6 8.99 13.91 -0.01
C ARG A 6 9.45 14.18 -1.43
N ALA A 7 10.39 13.38 -1.95
CA ALA A 7 10.86 13.47 -3.33
C ALA A 7 9.74 13.22 -4.36
N ARG A 8 8.64 12.57 -3.95
CA ARG A 8 7.44 12.35 -4.77
C ARG A 8 6.27 13.27 -4.40
N HIS A 9 6.53 14.28 -3.58
CA HIS A 9 5.54 15.27 -3.16
C HIS A 9 4.29 14.66 -2.49
N TYR A 10 4.43 13.50 -1.83
CA TYR A 10 3.35 12.97 -1.01
C TYR A 10 3.09 13.90 0.18
N CYS A 11 1.82 14.02 0.57
CA CYS A 11 1.44 14.89 1.67
C CYS A 11 1.91 14.34 3.03
N SER A 12 1.98 15.23 4.02
CA SER A 12 2.43 14.92 5.39
C SER A 12 1.60 13.83 6.08
N ARG A 13 0.31 13.69 5.72
CA ARG A 13 -0.56 12.61 6.20
C ARG A 13 -0.05 11.24 5.74
N THR A 14 0.39 11.13 4.48
CA THR A 14 0.96 9.91 3.90
C THR A 14 2.32 9.57 4.53
N GLU A 15 3.17 10.58 4.76
CA GLU A 15 4.46 10.42 5.45
C GLU A 15 4.32 9.82 6.86
N GLN A 16 3.22 10.12 7.55
CA GLN A 16 2.92 9.60 8.88
C GLN A 16 2.22 8.24 8.83
N ALA A 17 1.36 8.03 7.84
CA ALA A 17 0.59 6.79 7.71
C ALA A 17 1.48 5.59 7.33
N TYR A 18 2.36 5.73 6.33
CA TYR A 18 3.06 4.58 5.73
C TYR A 18 3.97 3.82 6.71
N PRO A 19 4.79 4.49 7.54
CA PRO A 19 5.66 3.80 8.50
C PRO A 19 4.89 2.91 9.48
N SER A 20 3.66 3.28 9.85
CA SER A 20 2.82 2.48 10.75
C SER A 20 2.10 1.32 10.06
N ARG A 21 2.02 1.34 8.72
CA ARG A 21 1.25 0.37 7.92
C ARG A 21 2.15 -0.70 7.31
N ILE A 22 3.39 -0.36 6.95
CA ILE A 22 4.37 -1.32 6.40
C ILE A 22 4.61 -2.51 7.34
N PRO A 23 4.85 -2.33 8.66
CA PRO A 23 5.04 -3.46 9.57
C PRO A 23 3.80 -4.37 9.64
N ARG A 24 2.60 -3.79 9.61
CA ARG A 24 1.34 -4.55 9.61
C ARG A 24 1.17 -5.36 8.32
N PHE A 25 1.60 -4.82 7.19
CA PHE A 25 1.61 -5.53 5.91
C PHE A 25 2.58 -6.71 5.92
N ILE A 26 3.80 -6.52 6.42
CA ILE A 26 4.80 -7.59 6.56
C ILE A 26 4.27 -8.71 7.46
N LEU A 27 3.61 -8.35 8.56
CA LEU A 27 2.98 -9.32 9.47
C LEU A 27 1.82 -10.06 8.78
N ALA A 28 0.99 -9.38 7.99
CA ALA A 28 -0.11 -10.01 7.26
C ALA A 28 0.38 -11.04 6.23
N GLY A 29 1.54 -10.82 5.60
CA GLY A 29 2.16 -11.80 4.72
C GLY A 29 2.97 -12.89 5.42
N GLY A 30 2.89 -13.01 6.74
CA GLY A 30 3.58 -14.05 7.51
C GLY A 30 5.07 -13.80 7.68
N LYS A 31 5.50 -12.53 7.80
CA LYS A 31 6.92 -12.11 7.90
C LYS A 31 7.76 -12.43 6.66
N ARG A 32 7.13 -12.80 5.54
CA ARG A 32 7.82 -12.95 4.25
C ARG A 32 8.31 -11.58 3.76
N HIS A 33 9.31 -11.59 2.90
CA HIS A 33 9.77 -10.34 2.29
C HIS A 33 8.68 -9.81 1.34
N PRO A 34 8.35 -8.50 1.31
CA PRO A 34 7.25 -8.00 0.47
C PRO A 34 7.45 -8.26 -1.03
N ALA A 35 8.69 -8.35 -1.51
CA ALA A 35 8.96 -8.74 -2.91
C ALA A 35 8.59 -10.20 -3.23
N GLN A 36 8.45 -11.06 -2.21
CA GLN A 36 7.99 -12.44 -2.34
C GLN A 36 6.49 -12.59 -2.05
N MET A 37 5.83 -11.51 -1.64
CA MET A 37 4.40 -11.48 -1.44
C MET A 37 3.73 -11.17 -2.79
N GLY A 38 2.86 -12.06 -3.25
CA GLY A 38 2.04 -11.88 -4.45
C GLY A 38 0.79 -11.03 -4.17
N GLN A 39 0.05 -10.76 -5.24
CA GLN A 39 -1.17 -9.94 -5.26
C GLN A 39 -2.21 -10.33 -4.20
N ALA A 40 -2.44 -11.64 -3.99
CA ALA A 40 -3.40 -12.13 -3.01
C ALA A 40 -3.14 -11.61 -1.58
N VAL A 41 -1.88 -11.38 -1.20
CA VAL A 41 -1.53 -10.82 0.12
C VAL A 41 -1.86 -9.33 0.18
N VAL A 42 -1.68 -8.61 -0.94
CA VAL A 42 -2.03 -7.20 -1.07
C VAL A 42 -3.54 -7.02 -0.94
N GLU A 43 -4.31 -7.81 -1.70
CA GLU A 43 -5.77 -7.79 -1.66
C GLU A 43 -6.30 -8.10 -0.26
N ALA A 44 -5.85 -9.20 0.35
CA ALA A 44 -6.27 -9.57 1.71
C ALA A 44 -5.92 -8.48 2.74
N PHE A 45 -4.77 -7.81 2.59
CA PHE A 45 -4.39 -6.70 3.45
C PHE A 45 -5.28 -5.46 3.24
N LEU A 46 -5.62 -5.13 1.99
CA LEU A 46 -6.52 -4.02 1.66
C LEU A 46 -7.95 -4.28 2.15
N THR A 47 -8.46 -5.50 1.98
CA THR A 47 -9.75 -5.93 2.54
C THR A 47 -9.76 -5.76 4.06
N ARG A 48 -8.73 -6.24 4.76
CA ARG A 48 -8.65 -6.07 6.21
C ARG A 48 -8.53 -4.60 6.62
N LEU A 49 -7.83 -3.78 5.83
CA LEU A 49 -7.76 -2.33 6.05
C LEU A 49 -9.12 -1.64 5.93
N ALA A 50 -9.93 -2.04 4.96
CA ALA A 50 -11.29 -1.52 4.77
C ALA A 50 -12.20 -1.94 5.93
N THR A 51 -12.10 -3.19 6.40
CA THR A 51 -12.93 -3.72 7.50
C THR A 51 -12.51 -3.18 8.88
N ASP A 52 -11.21 -3.18 9.21
CA ASP A 52 -10.72 -2.83 10.55
C ASP A 52 -10.77 -1.32 10.87
N ALA A 53 -10.64 -0.47 9.85
CA ALA A 53 -10.50 0.97 10.08
C ALA A 53 -11.82 1.76 9.94
N GLN A 54 -12.98 1.09 9.81
CA GLN A 54 -14.29 1.71 9.53
C GLN A 54 -14.17 2.83 8.49
N VAL A 55 -13.31 2.62 7.49
CA VAL A 55 -13.02 3.62 6.49
C VAL A 55 -14.24 3.60 5.58
N SER A 56 -15.12 4.59 5.74
CA SER A 56 -16.22 4.81 4.80
C SER A 56 -15.65 4.84 3.38
N VAL A 57 -16.43 4.35 2.40
CA VAL A 57 -16.11 4.41 0.97
C VAL A 57 -15.61 5.82 0.56
N ASP A 58 -16.14 6.87 1.18
CA ASP A 58 -15.77 8.27 0.92
C ASP A 58 -14.43 8.74 1.53
N THR A 59 -13.78 7.96 2.39
CA THR A 59 -12.51 8.38 2.99
C THR A 59 -11.35 7.84 2.17
N GLN A 60 -10.69 8.72 1.40
CA GLN A 60 -9.36 8.43 0.82
C GLN A 60 -8.37 8.16 1.96
N ASN A 61 -8.27 6.91 2.40
CA ASN A 61 -7.30 6.48 3.38
C ASN A 61 -5.95 6.36 2.69
N PRO A 62 -4.98 7.24 2.98
CA PRO A 62 -3.70 7.25 2.27
C PRO A 62 -2.99 5.89 2.37
N ALA A 63 -3.26 5.12 3.44
CA ALA A 63 -2.70 3.79 3.65
C ALA A 63 -3.07 2.76 2.57
N LEU A 64 -4.16 2.96 1.82
CA LEU A 64 -4.55 2.07 0.73
C LEU A 64 -3.55 2.11 -0.44
N ALA A 65 -2.89 3.26 -0.65
CA ALA A 65 -1.86 3.41 -1.67
C ALA A 65 -0.45 2.94 -1.21
N MET A 66 -0.29 2.56 0.06
CA MET A 66 1.00 2.16 0.62
C MET A 66 1.62 0.93 -0.06
N PRO A 67 0.89 -0.18 -0.31
CA PRO A 67 1.47 -1.34 -0.98
C PRO A 67 2.03 -0.98 -2.37
N LEU A 68 1.29 -0.18 -3.15
CA LEU A 68 1.72 0.29 -4.46
C LEU A 68 3.02 1.11 -4.40
N PHE A 69 3.13 2.03 -3.44
CA PHE A 69 4.37 2.77 -3.19
C PHE A 69 5.52 1.81 -2.81
N LEU A 70 5.27 0.82 -1.97
CA LEU A 70 6.29 -0.12 -1.52
C LEU A 70 6.86 -0.92 -2.71
N TYR A 71 6.00 -1.45 -3.58
CA TYR A 71 6.45 -2.20 -4.76
C TYR A 71 7.15 -1.31 -5.79
N ARG A 72 6.55 -0.16 -6.14
CA ARG A 72 7.06 0.72 -7.20
C ARG A 72 8.30 1.51 -6.78
N ASP A 73 8.32 2.03 -5.57
CA ASP A 73 9.23 3.12 -5.18
C ASP A 73 10.28 2.69 -4.17
N VAL A 74 10.05 1.60 -3.43
CA VAL A 74 11.04 1.05 -2.49
C VAL A 74 11.69 -0.17 -3.09
N LEU A 75 10.90 -1.17 -3.49
CA LEU A 75 11.39 -2.44 -3.98
C LEU A 75 11.81 -2.40 -5.45
N ARG A 76 11.33 -1.41 -6.23
CA ARG A 76 11.59 -1.29 -7.67
C ARG A 76 11.33 -2.60 -8.42
N VAL A 77 10.32 -3.36 -7.99
CA VAL A 77 9.87 -4.55 -8.72
C VAL A 77 9.27 -4.02 -10.01
N GLU A 78 9.93 -4.28 -11.14
CA GLU A 78 9.45 -3.90 -12.46
C GLU A 78 8.05 -4.49 -12.68
N ARG A 79 7.21 -3.67 -13.30
CA ARG A 79 5.74 -3.80 -13.39
C ARG A 79 5.26 -4.95 -14.29
N HIS A 80 5.97 -6.07 -14.34
CA HIS A 80 5.53 -7.21 -15.15
C HIS A 80 4.59 -8.18 -14.43
N HIS A 81 4.30 -8.00 -13.12
CA HIS A 81 3.53 -9.00 -12.37
C HIS A 81 2.33 -8.47 -11.56
N VAL A 82 2.12 -7.16 -11.46
CA VAL A 82 1.12 -6.60 -10.51
C VAL A 82 0.28 -5.46 -11.12
N SER A 83 0.56 -5.07 -12.37
CA SER A 83 0.04 -3.80 -12.90
C SER A 83 -1.25 -3.89 -13.72
N ASP A 84 -1.74 -5.09 -14.04
CA ASP A 84 -2.93 -5.26 -14.88
C ASP A 84 -4.24 -5.31 -14.07
N GLU A 85 -4.18 -5.59 -12.76
CA GLU A 85 -5.40 -5.93 -12.00
C GLU A 85 -5.68 -5.06 -10.77
N ILE A 86 -4.80 -4.11 -10.42
CA ILE A 86 -5.09 -3.19 -9.30
C ILE A 86 -5.80 -1.94 -9.85
N PRO A 87 -7.07 -1.70 -9.50
CA PRO A 87 -7.80 -0.51 -9.96
C PRO A 87 -7.03 0.75 -9.60
N SER A 88 -7.10 1.74 -10.48
CA SER A 88 -6.48 3.04 -10.22
C SER A 88 -7.02 3.57 -8.90
N THR A 89 -6.23 4.38 -8.18
CA THR A 89 -6.74 5.04 -6.94
C THR A 89 -7.97 5.92 -7.23
N GLN A 90 -8.28 6.17 -8.51
CA GLN A 90 -9.50 6.84 -8.98
C GLN A 90 -10.76 5.95 -9.00
N ASP A 91 -10.63 4.62 -8.87
CA ASP A 91 -11.74 3.65 -8.92
C ASP A 91 -12.31 3.29 -7.53
N LEU A 92 -11.76 3.85 -6.45
CA LEU A 92 -12.21 3.64 -5.06
C LEU A 92 -13.06 4.82 -4.55
N ALA A 93 -13.82 5.48 -5.43
CA ALA A 93 -14.77 6.55 -5.09
C ALA A 93 -16.20 6.02 -4.95
#